data_AF-A0A807N3V9-F1
#
_entry.id   AF-A0A807N3V9-F1
#
_cell.length_a   1.000
_cell.length_b   1.000
_cell.length_c   1.000
_cell.angle_alpha   90.00
_cell.angle_beta   90.00
_cell.angle_gamma   90.00
#
_symmetry.space_group_name_H-M   'P 1'
#
loop_
_entity.id
_entity.type
_entity.pdbx_description
1 polymer ?
#
loop_
_entity_poly.entity_id
_entity_poly.type
_entity_poly.pdbx_seq_one_letter_code
_entity_poly.pdbx_strand_id
1 'polypeptide(L)'
;MSAPQRHWAGTVLAVAAAFVLLAVVVLGAASPRPSAVEILPRPAPTLSPEPAPSLPDLDVLPSASPLFPAPDVEPLVLPAWADDVLRLLVAAALLALVGAFLYRLRAELIRTERRHAADPAGNEAEIPEIDDEELAETLEEAVAELRRGIAVDGAVIECWRRLEHVAVSSGVFRRPAQTSEEFTVEVLSHAAVDATALGDLAELYRQAMFSTHELTDADRDRAIAALETLSAQLTGRAAP
;
A
#
# COMPACT_ATOMS: atom_id res chain seq x y z
N MET A 1 19.08 5.35 22.02
CA MET A 1 18.80 3.92 21.78
C MET A 1 17.32 3.67 22.04
N SER A 2 16.50 3.80 21.00
CA SER A 2 15.06 3.59 21.06
C SER A 2 14.68 2.99 19.71
N ALA A 3 14.28 1.72 19.72
CA ALA A 3 13.87 0.98 18.53
C ALA A 3 12.42 1.32 18.16
N PRO A 4 12.13 1.64 16.89
CA PRO A 4 10.80 1.54 16.33
C PRO A 4 10.85 0.64 15.09
N GLN A 5 11.03 -0.67 15.29
CA GLN A 5 10.85 -1.68 14.22
C GLN A 5 9.55 -2.47 14.36
N ARG A 6 8.63 -2.07 15.25
CA ARG A 6 7.51 -2.94 15.66
C ARG A 6 6.20 -2.72 14.87
N HIS A 7 6.05 -1.61 14.16
CA HIS A 7 4.76 -1.27 13.51
C HIS A 7 4.49 -2.07 12.23
N TRP A 8 5.52 -2.30 11.39
CA TRP A 8 5.37 -3.04 10.13
C TRP A 8 5.20 -4.55 10.34
N ALA A 9 5.87 -5.11 11.35
CA ALA A 9 5.59 -6.47 11.81
C ALA A 9 4.17 -6.57 12.40
N GLY A 10 3.70 -5.51 13.07
CA GLY A 10 2.33 -5.42 13.59
C GLY A 10 1.26 -5.39 12.51
N THR A 11 1.46 -4.65 11.42
CA THR A 11 0.52 -4.62 10.29
C THR A 11 0.50 -5.93 9.53
N VAL A 12 1.65 -6.58 9.33
CA VAL A 12 1.72 -7.91 8.70
C VAL A 12 1.03 -8.98 9.56
N LEU A 13 1.26 -8.97 10.88
CA LEU A 13 0.59 -9.87 11.81
C LEU A 13 -0.92 -9.61 11.83
N ALA A 14 -1.36 -8.35 11.76
CA ALA A 14 -2.76 -7.98 11.75
C ALA A 14 -3.49 -8.42 10.47
N VAL A 15 -2.85 -8.27 9.29
CA VAL A 15 -3.42 -8.74 8.02
C VAL A 15 -3.49 -10.26 7.98
N ALA A 16 -2.42 -10.95 8.41
CA ALA A 16 -2.42 -12.40 8.52
C ALA A 16 -3.48 -12.91 9.51
N ALA A 17 -3.60 -12.26 10.67
CA ALA A 17 -4.63 -12.58 11.66
C ALA A 17 -6.04 -12.34 11.10
N ALA A 18 -6.28 -11.22 10.41
CA ALA A 18 -7.57 -10.95 9.77
C ALA A 18 -7.93 -11.99 8.71
N PHE A 19 -6.94 -12.47 7.96
CA PHE A 19 -7.13 -13.52 6.96
C PHE A 19 -7.43 -14.89 7.58
N VAL A 20 -6.71 -15.24 8.65
CA VAL A 20 -7.00 -16.45 9.45
C VAL A 20 -8.38 -16.35 10.08
N LEU A 21 -8.75 -15.19 10.60
CA LEU A 21 -10.05 -14.95 11.23
C LEU A 21 -11.19 -15.02 10.20
N LEU A 22 -10.99 -14.46 8.99
CA LEU A 22 -11.91 -14.62 7.86
C LEU A 22 -12.03 -16.10 7.46
N ALA A 23 -10.91 -16.82 7.36
CA ALA A 23 -10.93 -18.25 7.04
C ALA A 23 -11.67 -19.07 8.11
N VAL A 24 -11.47 -18.75 9.40
CA VAL A 24 -12.19 -19.37 10.53
C VAL A 24 -13.67 -19.02 10.50
N VAL A 25 -14.06 -17.80 10.13
CA VAL A 25 -15.48 -17.41 9.97
C VAL A 25 -16.12 -18.17 8.81
N VAL A 26 -15.42 -18.31 7.68
CA VAL A 26 -15.90 -19.07 6.53
C VAL A 26 -16.00 -20.57 6.85
N LEU A 27 -15.05 -21.15 7.58
CA LEU A 27 -15.12 -22.54 8.08
C LEU A 27 -16.21 -22.72 9.15
N GLY A 28 -16.37 -21.75 10.04
CA GLY A 28 -17.32 -21.78 11.16
C GLY A 28 -18.77 -21.63 10.74
N ALA A 29 -19.02 -21.00 9.58
CA ALA A 29 -20.34 -20.91 8.96
C ALA A 29 -20.92 -22.28 8.52
N ALA A 30 -20.10 -23.33 8.52
CA ALA A 30 -20.52 -24.72 8.32
C ALA A 30 -20.79 -25.47 9.64
N SER A 31 -20.74 -24.82 10.80
CA SER A 31 -21.27 -25.46 12.02
C SER A 31 -22.75 -25.75 11.76
N PRO A 32 -23.18 -27.03 11.78
CA PRO A 32 -24.56 -27.37 11.50
C PRO A 32 -25.43 -26.57 12.47
N ARG A 33 -26.19 -25.60 11.94
CA ARG A 33 -27.23 -24.94 12.73
C ARG A 33 -28.11 -26.08 13.23
N PRO A 34 -28.20 -26.35 14.55
CA PRO A 34 -29.12 -27.36 15.02
C PRO A 34 -30.49 -26.93 14.51
N SER A 35 -31.11 -27.80 13.72
CA SER A 35 -32.43 -27.60 13.12
C SER A 35 -33.48 -27.59 14.24
N ALA A 36 -33.50 -26.51 15.02
CA ALA A 36 -34.48 -26.27 16.06
C ALA A 36 -35.69 -25.56 15.44
N VAL A 37 -36.33 -26.22 14.47
CA VAL A 37 -37.73 -25.93 14.12
C VAL A 37 -38.41 -27.28 13.92
N GLU A 38 -38.48 -28.05 15.00
CA GLU A 38 -39.53 -29.04 15.13
C GLU A 38 -40.82 -28.25 15.31
N ILE A 39 -41.60 -28.12 14.24
CA ILE A 39 -42.95 -27.55 14.30
C ILE A 39 -43.77 -28.53 15.13
N LEU A 40 -43.76 -28.35 16.46
CA LEU A 40 -44.71 -29.00 17.33
C LEU A 40 -46.11 -28.70 16.79
N PRO A 41 -46.92 -29.71 16.44
CA PRO A 41 -48.29 -29.47 16.04
C PRO A 41 -48.97 -28.84 17.25
N ARG A 42 -49.29 -27.55 17.14
CA ARG A 42 -50.08 -26.84 18.15
C ARG A 42 -51.35 -27.69 18.35
N PRO A 43 -51.62 -28.22 19.56
CA PRO A 43 -52.87 -28.93 19.80
C PRO A 43 -53.98 -27.95 19.46
N ALA A 44 -54.87 -28.34 18.54
CA ALA A 44 -56.04 -27.53 18.23
C ALA A 44 -56.77 -27.26 19.56
N PRO A 45 -57.20 -26.02 19.85
CA PRO A 45 -57.99 -25.77 21.04
C PRO A 45 -59.21 -26.68 21.00
N THR A 46 -59.38 -27.50 22.03
CA THR A 46 -60.59 -28.30 22.23
C THR A 46 -61.72 -27.31 22.51
N LEU A 47 -62.32 -26.81 21.44
CA LEU A 47 -63.65 -26.22 21.52
C LEU A 47 -64.59 -27.38 21.86
N SER A 48 -65.13 -27.36 23.08
CA SER A 48 -66.30 -28.16 23.43
C SER A 48 -67.32 -28.02 22.30
N PRO A 49 -67.87 -29.12 21.75
CA PRO A 49 -68.85 -29.01 20.69
C PRO A 49 -70.11 -28.38 21.29
N GLU A 50 -70.29 -27.08 21.06
CA GLU A 50 -71.60 -26.46 21.14
C GLU A 50 -72.45 -27.07 20.02
N PRO A 51 -73.71 -27.50 20.28
CA PRO A 51 -74.52 -28.09 19.23
C PRO A 51 -74.86 -26.99 18.23
N ALA A 52 -74.10 -26.93 17.14
CA ALA A 52 -74.42 -26.06 16.02
C ALA A 52 -75.78 -26.48 15.43
N PRO A 53 -76.69 -25.54 15.12
CA PRO A 53 -77.87 -25.87 14.36
C PRO A 53 -77.42 -26.43 13.01
N SER A 54 -77.97 -27.58 12.62
CA SER A 54 -77.70 -28.23 11.34
C SER A 54 -78.12 -27.32 10.20
N LEU A 55 -77.15 -26.57 9.66
CA LEU A 55 -77.26 -25.87 8.39
C LEU A 55 -77.32 -26.93 7.28
N PRO A 56 -78.17 -26.76 6.26
CA PRO A 56 -78.16 -27.63 5.09
C PRO A 56 -76.79 -27.60 4.43
N ASP A 57 -76.30 -28.75 3.98
CA ASP A 57 -75.06 -28.91 3.23
C ASP A 57 -75.10 -28.00 2.00
N LEU A 58 -74.52 -26.80 2.12
CA LEU A 58 -74.11 -26.05 0.96
C LEU A 58 -72.85 -26.74 0.47
N ASP A 59 -72.97 -27.44 -0.65
CA ASP A 59 -71.87 -28.03 -1.39
C ASP A 59 -70.69 -27.06 -1.39
N VAL A 60 -69.63 -27.45 -0.70
CA VAL A 60 -68.34 -26.77 -0.77
C VAL A 60 -67.96 -26.79 -2.25
N LEU A 61 -67.98 -25.62 -2.90
CA LEU A 61 -67.42 -25.48 -4.23
C LEU A 61 -66.01 -26.09 -4.19
N PRO A 62 -65.69 -27.08 -5.05
CA PRO A 62 -64.36 -27.66 -5.05
C PRO A 62 -63.38 -26.51 -5.28
N SER A 63 -62.38 -26.39 -4.40
CA SER A 63 -61.27 -25.44 -4.55
C SER A 63 -60.86 -25.42 -6.02
N ALA A 64 -60.95 -24.23 -6.64
CA ALA A 64 -60.62 -24.05 -8.04
C ALA A 64 -59.22 -24.63 -8.27
N SER A 65 -59.17 -25.79 -8.93
CA SER A 65 -57.92 -26.36 -9.39
C SER A 65 -57.32 -25.35 -10.36
N PRO A 66 -56.02 -25.01 -10.26
CA PRO A 66 -55.43 -24.05 -11.16
C PRO A 66 -55.65 -24.51 -12.61
N LEU A 67 -56.27 -23.63 -13.43
CA LEU A 67 -56.65 -23.91 -14.82
C LEU A 67 -55.44 -24.21 -15.72
N PHE A 68 -54.24 -23.90 -15.24
CA PHE A 68 -52.97 -24.22 -15.85
C PHE A 68 -52.13 -24.93 -14.79
N PRO A 69 -51.51 -26.10 -15.11
CA PRO A 69 -50.48 -26.64 -14.24
C PRO A 69 -49.42 -25.55 -14.05
N ALA A 70 -49.14 -25.18 -12.81
CA ALA A 70 -47.94 -24.38 -12.54
C ALA A 70 -46.78 -25.15 -13.19
N PRO A 71 -45.94 -24.51 -14.02
CA PRO A 71 -44.77 -25.20 -14.54
C PRO A 71 -44.04 -25.77 -13.34
N ASP A 72 -43.73 -27.06 -13.38
CA ASP A 72 -42.80 -27.69 -12.45
C ASP A 72 -41.46 -27.00 -12.69
N VAL A 73 -41.26 -25.85 -12.03
CA VAL A 73 -39.96 -25.24 -11.91
C VAL A 73 -39.25 -26.17 -10.96
N GLU A 74 -38.64 -27.23 -11.48
CA GLU A 74 -37.70 -28.02 -10.72
C GLU A 74 -36.70 -27.00 -10.16
N PRO A 75 -36.66 -26.79 -8.83
CA PRO A 75 -35.64 -25.93 -8.26
C PRO A 75 -34.33 -26.54 -8.75
N LEU A 76 -33.50 -25.75 -9.42
CA LEU A 76 -32.23 -26.23 -9.93
C LEU A 76 -31.40 -26.67 -8.72
N VAL A 77 -31.49 -27.95 -8.34
CA VAL A 77 -30.82 -28.51 -7.18
C VAL A 77 -29.36 -28.63 -7.58
N LEU A 78 -28.60 -27.57 -7.32
CA LEU A 78 -27.15 -27.62 -7.40
C LEU A 78 -26.72 -28.80 -6.53
N PRO A 79 -26.00 -29.77 -7.11
CA PRO A 79 -25.63 -30.96 -6.37
C PRO A 79 -24.76 -30.54 -5.18
N ALA A 80 -24.89 -31.24 -4.05
CA ALA A 80 -24.27 -30.83 -2.78
C ALA A 80 -22.74 -30.58 -2.89
N TRP A 81 -22.06 -31.26 -3.81
CA TRP A 81 -20.64 -31.07 -4.08
C TRP A 81 -20.29 -29.74 -4.76
N ALA A 82 -21.23 -29.07 -5.42
CA ALA A 82 -20.98 -27.83 -6.16
C ALA A 82 -20.62 -26.67 -5.22
N ASP A 83 -21.25 -26.63 -4.05
CA ASP A 83 -20.95 -25.67 -2.98
C ASP A 83 -19.55 -25.92 -2.40
N ASP A 84 -19.18 -27.19 -2.19
CA ASP A 84 -17.85 -27.59 -1.75
C ASP A 84 -16.76 -27.27 -2.78
N VAL A 85 -17.04 -27.50 -4.08
CA VAL A 85 -16.12 -27.16 -5.17
C VAL A 85 -15.94 -25.65 -5.30
N LEU A 86 -17.02 -24.86 -5.22
CA LEU A 86 -16.94 -23.41 -5.29
C LEU A 86 -16.11 -22.84 -4.12
N ARG A 87 -16.29 -23.37 -2.91
CA ARG A 87 -15.48 -23.00 -1.73
C ARG A 87 -14.01 -23.34 -1.93
N LEU A 88 -13.72 -24.55 -2.43
CA LEU A 88 -12.35 -24.96 -2.72
C LEU A 88 -11.69 -24.01 -3.72
N LEU A 89 -12.42 -23.60 -4.77
CA LEU A 89 -11.94 -22.65 -5.76
C LEU A 89 -11.69 -21.26 -5.16
N VAL A 90 -12.59 -20.75 -4.32
CA VAL A 90 -12.41 -19.45 -3.64
C VAL A 90 -11.21 -19.50 -2.70
N ALA A 91 -11.08 -20.57 -1.90
CA ALA A 91 -9.95 -20.76 -1.00
C ALA A 91 -8.62 -20.85 -1.77
N ALA A 92 -8.59 -21.60 -2.87
CA ALA A 92 -7.43 -21.71 -3.74
C ALA A 92 -7.07 -20.36 -4.40
N ALA A 93 -8.06 -19.59 -4.86
CA ALA A 93 -7.85 -18.26 -5.43
C ALA A 93 -7.29 -17.27 -4.41
N LEU A 94 -7.81 -17.29 -3.17
CA LEU A 94 -7.28 -16.47 -2.07
C LEU A 94 -5.84 -16.86 -1.72
N LEU A 95 -5.54 -18.16 -1.61
CA LEU A 95 -4.18 -18.65 -1.37
C LEU A 95 -3.23 -18.25 -2.50
N ALA A 96 -3.67 -18.35 -3.75
CA ALA A 96 -2.88 -17.92 -4.91
C ALA A 96 -2.61 -16.41 -4.90
N LEU A 97 -3.60 -15.60 -4.52
CA LEU A 97 -3.47 -14.14 -4.45
C LEU A 97 -2.53 -13.72 -3.31
N VAL A 98 -2.65 -14.35 -2.14
CA VAL A 98 -1.72 -14.18 -1.02
C VAL A 98 -0.31 -14.65 -1.41
N GLY A 99 -0.20 -15.82 -2.05
CA GLY A 99 1.08 -16.35 -2.54
C GLY A 99 1.74 -15.43 -3.56
N ALA A 100 0.98 -14.88 -4.50
CA ALA A 100 1.46 -13.92 -5.49
C ALA A 100 1.85 -12.58 -4.86
N PHE A 101 1.08 -12.10 -3.87
CA PHE A 101 1.39 -10.89 -3.11
C PHE A 101 2.68 -11.06 -2.29
N LEU A 102 2.81 -12.18 -1.58
CA LEU A 102 4.02 -12.54 -0.85
C LEU A 102 5.20 -12.76 -1.79
N TYR A 103 5.00 -13.37 -2.96
CA TYR A 103 6.03 -13.55 -3.97
C TYR A 103 6.51 -12.21 -4.52
N ARG A 104 5.60 -11.27 -4.81
CA ARG A 104 5.98 -9.90 -5.24
C ARG A 104 6.75 -9.15 -4.17
N LEU A 105 6.29 -9.21 -2.91
CA LEU A 105 6.98 -8.60 -1.78
C LEU A 105 8.36 -9.23 -1.55
N ARG A 106 8.45 -10.56 -1.58
CA ARG A 106 9.71 -11.29 -1.49
C ARG A 106 10.62 -10.98 -2.67
N ALA A 107 10.10 -10.86 -3.89
CA ALA A 107 10.89 -10.47 -5.05
C ALA A 107 11.46 -9.05 -4.89
N GLU A 108 10.70 -8.12 -4.32
CA GLU A 108 11.15 -6.75 -4.07
C GLU A 108 12.21 -6.67 -2.95
N LEU A 109 12.00 -7.40 -1.86
CA LEU A 109 12.98 -7.53 -0.77
C LEU A 109 14.25 -8.25 -1.22
N ILE A 110 14.12 -9.36 -1.96
CA ILE A 110 15.26 -10.14 -2.45
C ILE A 110 16.01 -9.39 -3.57
N ARG A 111 15.35 -8.52 -4.36
CA ARG A 111 16.05 -7.63 -5.30
C ARG A 111 16.87 -6.56 -4.57
N THR A 112 16.33 -6.01 -3.49
CA THR A 112 17.03 -5.06 -2.61
C THR A 112 18.20 -5.73 -1.88
N GLU A 113 17.98 -6.92 -1.32
CA GLU A 113 19.01 -7.71 -0.63
C GLU A 113 20.04 -8.30 -1.59
N ARG A 114 19.69 -8.73 -2.80
CA ARG A 114 20.70 -9.21 -3.78
C ARG A 114 21.58 -8.09 -4.33
N ARG A 115 21.11 -6.84 -4.32
CA ARG A 115 21.97 -5.68 -4.59
C ARG A 115 22.95 -5.40 -3.44
N HIS A 116 22.61 -5.77 -2.20
CA HIS A 116 23.48 -5.61 -1.03
C HIS A 116 24.31 -6.86 -0.68
N ALA A 117 23.84 -8.07 -1.04
CA ALA A 117 24.46 -9.35 -0.74
C ALA A 117 25.18 -9.97 -1.94
N ALA A 118 25.15 -9.32 -3.11
CA ALA A 118 26.12 -9.56 -4.18
C ALA A 118 27.51 -8.98 -3.84
N ASP A 119 27.68 -8.37 -2.66
CA ASP A 119 29.00 -8.03 -2.14
C ASP A 119 29.27 -8.56 -0.71
N PRO A 120 29.56 -9.86 -0.54
CA PRO A 120 30.41 -10.37 0.52
C PRO A 120 31.86 -10.52 0.03
N ALA A 121 32.19 -9.95 -1.13
CA ALA A 121 33.40 -10.23 -1.89
C ALA A 121 34.16 -8.95 -2.30
N GLY A 122 34.05 -7.86 -1.55
CA GLY A 122 34.83 -6.64 -1.73
C GLY A 122 34.86 -6.09 -3.16
N ASN A 123 33.80 -6.31 -3.93
CA ASN A 123 33.66 -5.75 -5.27
C ASN A 123 32.52 -4.76 -5.17
N GLU A 124 32.88 -3.47 -5.13
CA GLU A 124 31.99 -2.32 -5.18
C GLU A 124 30.81 -2.65 -6.09
N ALA A 125 29.64 -2.87 -5.49
CA ALA A 125 28.40 -2.91 -6.24
C ALA A 125 28.28 -1.52 -6.87
N GLU A 126 28.65 -1.43 -8.14
CA GLU A 126 28.56 -0.26 -8.99
C GLU A 126 27.15 0.31 -8.83
N ILE A 127 27.04 1.34 -7.98
CA ILE A 127 25.83 2.15 -7.86
C ILE A 127 25.61 2.69 -9.27
N PRO A 128 24.38 2.61 -9.82
CA PRO A 128 24.10 3.18 -11.14
C PRO A 128 24.74 4.55 -11.24
N GLU A 129 25.59 4.75 -12.25
CA GLU A 129 26.30 6.01 -12.46
C GLU A 129 25.25 7.10 -12.64
N ILE A 130 25.11 7.96 -11.63
CA ILE A 130 24.24 9.12 -11.70
C ILE A 130 24.95 10.13 -12.59
N ASP A 131 24.19 10.78 -13.47
CA ASP A 131 24.74 11.79 -14.36
C ASP A 131 25.19 13.02 -13.53
N ASP A 132 26.50 13.08 -13.24
CA ASP A 132 27.13 14.17 -12.50
C ASP A 132 26.89 15.52 -13.20
N GLU A 133 26.75 15.55 -14.54
CA GLU A 133 26.42 16.76 -15.30
C GLU A 133 24.97 17.19 -15.05
N GLU A 134 24.00 16.26 -15.09
CA GLU A 134 22.59 16.56 -14.82
C GLU A 134 22.38 17.05 -13.36
N LEU A 135 23.13 16.48 -12.41
CA LEU A 135 23.16 16.98 -11.03
C LEU A 135 23.75 18.39 -10.94
N ALA A 136 24.86 18.65 -11.63
CA ALA A 136 25.48 19.98 -11.66
C ALA A 136 24.53 21.03 -12.26
N GLU A 137 23.91 20.74 -13.40
CA GLU A 137 22.91 21.59 -14.06
C GLU A 137 21.75 21.92 -13.10
N THR A 138 21.25 20.93 -12.36
CA THR A 138 20.18 21.12 -11.38
C THR A 138 20.57 22.13 -10.28
N LEU A 139 21.82 22.06 -9.79
CA LEU A 139 22.33 22.98 -8.77
C LEU A 139 22.54 24.39 -9.35
N GLU A 140 23.04 24.49 -10.58
CA GLU A 140 23.23 25.77 -11.28
C GLU A 140 21.91 26.48 -11.56
N GLU A 141 20.86 25.74 -11.91
CA GLU A 141 19.50 26.27 -12.05
C GLU A 141 19.02 26.91 -10.73
N ALA A 142 19.24 26.23 -9.60
CA ALA A 142 18.87 26.74 -8.28
C ALA A 142 19.65 28.03 -7.93
N VAL A 143 20.94 28.10 -8.27
CA VAL A 143 21.74 29.33 -8.14
C VAL A 143 21.14 30.47 -8.99
N ALA A 144 20.77 30.18 -10.24
CA ALA A 144 20.15 31.17 -11.13
C ALA A 144 18.80 31.66 -10.60
N GLU A 145 17.98 30.76 -10.04
CA GLU A 145 16.71 31.10 -9.39
C GLU A 145 16.91 32.03 -8.19
N LEU A 146 17.85 31.71 -7.30
CA LEU A 146 18.19 32.54 -6.14
C LEU A 146 18.70 33.93 -6.55
N ARG A 147 19.50 34.02 -7.62
CA ARG A 147 19.99 35.29 -8.17
C ARG A 147 18.92 36.15 -8.83
N ARG A 148 17.85 35.54 -9.36
CA ARG A 148 16.68 36.25 -9.91
C ARG A 148 15.74 36.79 -8.81
N GLY A 149 16.03 36.51 -7.55
CA GLY A 149 15.24 36.98 -6.41
C GLY A 149 14.08 36.04 -6.03
N ILE A 150 14.09 34.79 -6.49
CA ILE A 150 13.14 33.77 -6.00
C ILE A 150 13.38 33.56 -4.50
N ALA A 151 12.31 33.32 -3.75
CA ALA A 151 12.39 33.07 -2.31
C ALA A 151 13.24 31.82 -2.01
N VAL A 152 14.09 31.90 -0.98
CA VAL A 152 15.12 30.87 -0.71
C VAL A 152 14.49 29.52 -0.38
N ASP A 153 13.37 29.54 0.35
CA ASP A 153 12.58 28.36 0.70
C ASP A 153 12.11 27.59 -0.54
N GLY A 154 11.46 28.29 -1.47
CA GLY A 154 10.95 27.69 -2.71
C GLY A 154 12.08 27.15 -3.59
N ALA A 155 13.17 27.93 -3.76
CA ALA A 155 14.29 27.52 -4.60
C ALA A 155 15.02 26.29 -4.04
N VAL A 156 15.26 26.23 -2.72
CA VAL A 156 15.94 25.09 -2.09
C VAL A 156 15.07 23.84 -2.11
N ILE A 157 13.76 23.96 -1.82
CA ILE A 157 12.83 22.81 -1.87
C ILE A 157 12.72 22.26 -3.28
N GLU A 158 12.60 23.12 -4.29
CA GLU A 158 12.50 22.69 -5.68
C GLU A 158 13.80 22.09 -6.19
N CYS A 159 14.95 22.67 -5.84
CA CYS A 159 16.27 22.07 -6.08
C CYS A 159 16.35 20.65 -5.50
N TRP A 160 15.95 20.47 -4.24
CA TRP A 160 15.96 19.16 -3.57
C TRP A 160 15.10 18.13 -4.32
N ARG A 161 13.91 18.56 -4.76
CA ARG A 161 12.99 17.72 -5.53
C ARG A 161 13.56 17.32 -6.90
N ARG A 162 14.24 18.24 -7.60
CA ARG A 162 14.89 17.96 -8.88
C ARG A 162 16.05 16.99 -8.70
N LEU A 163 16.89 17.16 -7.67
CA LEU A 163 17.96 16.20 -7.35
C LEU A 163 17.43 14.79 -7.08
N GLU A 164 16.33 14.66 -6.32
CA GLU A 164 15.68 13.35 -6.10
C GLU A 164 15.16 12.76 -7.42
N HIS A 165 14.66 13.59 -8.35
CA HIS A 165 14.23 13.14 -9.66
C HIS A 165 15.39 12.64 -10.53
N VAL A 166 16.55 13.31 -10.53
CA VAL A 166 17.76 12.88 -11.26
C VAL A 166 18.29 11.54 -10.73
N ALA A 167 18.27 11.37 -9.41
CA ALA A 167 18.65 10.09 -8.80
C ALA A 167 17.69 8.95 -9.23
N VAL A 168 16.38 9.22 -9.21
CA VAL A 168 15.36 8.23 -9.60
C VAL A 168 15.38 7.91 -11.09
N SER A 169 15.63 8.89 -11.96
CA SER A 169 15.79 8.65 -13.42
C SER A 169 16.99 7.76 -13.71
N SER A 170 18.06 7.87 -12.90
CA SER A 170 19.26 7.02 -12.93
C SER A 170 19.05 5.63 -12.32
N GLY A 171 17.84 5.33 -11.81
CA GLY A 171 17.49 4.03 -11.23
C GLY A 171 17.92 3.86 -9.76
N VAL A 172 18.32 4.94 -9.10
CA VAL A 172 18.58 4.97 -7.66
C VAL A 172 17.28 5.31 -6.95
N PHE A 173 16.78 4.39 -6.11
CA PHE A 173 15.50 4.54 -5.43
C PHE A 173 15.68 4.67 -3.93
N ARG A 174 14.85 5.51 -3.33
CA ARG A 174 14.76 5.69 -1.89
C ARG A 174 14.29 4.42 -1.18
N ARG A 175 14.92 4.09 -0.04
CA ARG A 175 14.45 3.01 0.84
C ARG A 175 13.07 3.34 1.42
N PRO A 176 12.19 2.36 1.70
CA PRO A 176 10.82 2.63 2.14
C PRO A 176 10.67 3.52 3.39
N ALA A 177 11.66 3.51 4.29
CA ALA A 177 11.66 4.30 5.52
C ALA A 177 12.65 5.48 5.48
N GLN A 178 13.36 5.67 4.36
CA GLN A 178 14.34 6.74 4.22
C GLN A 178 13.62 8.05 3.89
N THR A 179 14.09 9.13 4.51
CA THR A 179 13.55 10.47 4.25
C THR A 179 14.11 11.05 2.95
N SER A 180 13.45 12.04 2.35
CA SER A 180 13.96 12.72 1.14
C SER A 180 15.32 13.40 1.40
N GLU A 181 15.53 13.89 2.63
CA GLU A 181 16.82 14.44 3.06
C GLU A 181 17.91 13.36 3.09
N GLU A 182 17.67 12.27 3.83
CA GLU A 182 18.61 11.14 3.93
C GLU A 182 18.92 10.54 2.55
N PHE A 183 17.95 10.51 1.65
CA PHE A 183 18.13 10.01 0.29
C PHE A 183 19.06 10.89 -0.53
N THR A 184 18.80 12.19 -0.58
CA THR A 184 19.55 13.12 -1.42
C THR A 184 20.96 13.35 -0.88
N VAL A 185 21.12 13.37 0.46
CA VAL A 185 22.44 13.40 1.10
C VAL A 185 23.23 12.13 0.79
N GLU A 186 22.60 10.94 0.88
CA GLU A 186 23.24 9.68 0.51
C GLU A 186 23.67 9.71 -0.96
N VAL A 187 22.79 10.11 -1.87
CA VAL A 187 23.08 10.25 -3.32
C VAL A 187 24.28 11.17 -3.57
N LEU A 188 24.24 12.42 -3.09
CA LEU A 188 25.32 13.38 -3.35
C LEU A 188 26.63 13.00 -2.65
N SER A 189 26.57 12.33 -1.50
CA SER A 189 27.77 11.86 -0.80
C SER A 189 28.56 10.79 -1.59
N HIS A 190 27.88 9.99 -2.43
CA HIS A 190 28.55 9.01 -3.30
C HIS A 190 29.36 9.68 -4.42
N ALA A 191 28.97 10.88 -4.85
CA ALA A 191 29.76 11.70 -5.78
C ALA A 191 30.99 12.36 -5.12
N ALA A 192 31.26 12.07 -3.83
CA ALA A 192 32.39 12.59 -3.06
C ALA A 192 32.49 14.13 -3.03
N VAL A 193 31.33 14.78 -3.01
CA VAL A 193 31.21 16.24 -2.89
C VAL A 193 31.59 16.73 -1.49
N ASP A 194 31.78 18.04 -1.35
CA ASP A 194 32.14 18.68 -0.09
C ASP A 194 31.05 18.47 0.97
N ALA A 195 31.44 17.80 2.05
CA ALA A 195 30.52 17.46 3.14
C ALA A 195 30.00 18.68 3.89
N THR A 196 30.74 19.79 3.89
CA THR A 196 30.32 21.03 4.59
C THR A 196 29.27 21.77 3.76
N ALA A 197 29.48 21.93 2.46
CA ALA A 197 28.51 22.52 1.54
C ALA A 197 27.21 21.67 1.46
N LEU A 198 27.34 20.34 1.42
CA LEU A 198 26.18 19.44 1.46
C LEU A 198 25.41 19.57 2.78
N GLY A 199 26.11 19.68 3.91
CA GLY A 199 25.50 19.90 5.22
C GLY A 199 24.77 21.23 5.32
N ASP A 200 25.35 22.31 4.79
CA ASP A 200 24.73 23.64 4.76
C ASP A 200 23.45 23.64 3.89
N LEU A 201 23.48 22.97 2.75
CA LEU A 201 22.31 22.83 1.88
C LEU A 201 21.20 22.00 2.56
N ALA A 202 21.55 20.88 3.21
CA ALA A 202 20.60 20.05 3.94
C ALA A 202 19.93 20.80 5.10
N GLU A 203 20.72 21.61 5.83
CA GLU A 203 20.21 22.45 6.90
C GLU A 203 19.25 23.53 6.37
N LEU A 204 19.57 24.16 5.25
CA LEU A 204 18.70 25.13 4.57
C LEU A 204 17.39 24.47 4.10
N TYR A 205 17.45 23.26 3.54
CA TYR A 205 16.25 22.50 3.14
C TYR A 205 15.37 22.19 4.35
N ARG A 206 15.97 21.70 5.44
CA ARG A 206 15.25 21.42 6.68
C ARG A 206 14.61 22.68 7.27
N GLN A 207 15.30 23.81 7.24
CA GLN A 207 14.75 25.09 7.66
C GLN A 207 13.60 25.52 6.75
N ALA A 208 13.74 25.43 5.42
CA ALA A 208 12.67 25.76 4.48
C ALA A 208 11.39 24.92 4.70
N MET A 209 11.55 23.63 5.02
CA MET A 209 10.41 22.71 5.22
C MET A 209 9.71 22.85 6.57
N PHE A 210 10.44 23.22 7.63
CA PHE A 210 9.95 23.11 9.01
C PHE A 210 10.03 24.41 9.83
N SER A 211 10.72 25.44 9.34
CA SER A 211 10.78 26.74 10.01
C SER A 211 9.51 27.55 9.76
N THR A 212 9.06 28.29 10.78
CA THR A 212 8.00 29.31 10.64
C THR A 212 8.55 30.66 10.17
N HIS A 213 9.88 30.84 10.20
CA HIS A 213 10.53 32.09 9.80
C HIS A 213 10.95 32.04 8.33
N GLU A 214 10.73 33.14 7.62
CA GLU A 214 11.27 33.33 6.27
C GLU A 214 12.81 33.35 6.32
N LEU A 215 13.42 32.69 5.35
CA LEU A 215 14.87 32.68 5.18
C LEU A 215 15.36 34.06 4.73
N THR A 216 16.48 34.48 5.30
CA THR A 216 17.03 35.84 5.13
C THR A 216 17.92 35.96 3.89
N ASP A 217 18.33 37.18 3.54
CA ASP A 217 19.35 37.40 2.51
C ASP A 217 20.70 36.76 2.87
N ALA A 218 21.03 36.63 4.15
CA ALA A 218 22.22 35.90 4.58
C ALA A 218 22.09 34.39 4.29
N ASP A 219 20.88 33.83 4.42
CA ASP A 219 20.61 32.43 4.04
C ASP A 219 20.65 32.25 2.52
N ARG A 220 20.25 33.27 1.74
CA ARG A 220 20.41 33.29 0.28
C ARG A 220 21.88 33.20 -0.12
N ASP A 221 22.73 34.04 0.47
CA ASP A 221 24.16 34.05 0.18
C ASP A 221 24.81 32.71 0.56
N ARG A 222 24.42 32.15 1.70
CA ARG A 222 24.87 30.81 2.13
C ARG A 222 24.41 29.71 1.16
N ALA A 223 23.15 29.75 0.72
CA ALA A 223 22.61 28.80 -0.24
C ALA A 223 23.36 28.84 -1.57
N ILE A 224 23.61 30.04 -2.10
CA ILE A 224 24.36 30.23 -3.35
C ILE A 224 25.78 29.66 -3.20
N ALA A 225 26.49 29.98 -2.12
CA ALA A 225 27.85 29.49 -1.90
C ALA A 225 27.92 27.95 -1.81
N ALA A 226 26.97 27.34 -1.11
CA ALA A 226 26.89 25.88 -1.01
C ALA A 226 26.60 25.23 -2.36
N LEU A 227 25.58 25.71 -3.09
CA LEU A 227 25.20 25.18 -4.40
C LEU A 227 26.33 25.32 -5.44
N GLU A 228 27.02 26.46 -5.49
CA GLU A 228 28.16 26.67 -6.39
C GLU A 228 29.36 25.78 -6.07
N THR A 229 29.61 25.51 -4.78
CA THR A 229 30.67 24.59 -4.37
C THR A 229 30.36 23.18 -4.84
N LEU A 230 29.12 22.73 -4.66
CA LEU A 230 28.67 21.40 -5.06
C LEU A 230 28.65 21.26 -6.59
N SER A 231 28.13 22.26 -7.33
CA SER A 231 28.07 22.20 -8.79
C SER A 231 29.46 22.16 -9.41
N ALA A 232 30.39 23.00 -8.93
CA ALA A 232 31.77 23.03 -9.44
C ALA A 232 32.50 21.68 -9.26
N GLN A 233 32.23 20.97 -8.17
CA GLN A 233 32.80 19.64 -7.93
C GLN A 233 32.23 18.58 -8.86
N LEU A 234 30.92 18.62 -9.11
CA LEU A 234 30.25 17.69 -10.02
C LEU A 234 30.69 17.93 -11.48
N THR A 235 30.72 19.18 -11.94
CA THR A 235 31.24 19.52 -13.28
C THR A 235 32.70 19.12 -13.44
N GLY A 236 33.52 19.32 -12.39
CA GLY A 236 34.93 18.91 -12.40
C GLY A 236 35.14 17.40 -12.54
N ARG A 237 34.13 16.59 -12.19
CA ARG A 237 34.14 15.12 -12.35
C ARG A 237 33.56 14.67 -13.69
N ALA A 238 32.58 15.39 -14.22
CA ALA A 238 32.01 15.13 -15.54
C ALA A 238 33.00 15.45 -16.69
N ALA A 239 34.02 16.27 -16.42
CA ALA A 239 35.07 16.59 -17.38
C ALA A 239 35.95 15.35 -17.73
N PRO A 240 36.23 15.10 -19.03
CA PRO A 240 36.90 13.88 -19.53
C PRO A 240 38.41 13.81 -19.24
#